data_AF-A0A6I8RLH0-F1
#
_entry.id   AF-A0A6I8RLH0-F1
#
_cell.length_a   1.000
_cell.length_b   1.000
_cell.length_c   1.000
_cell.angle_alpha   90.00
_cell.angle_beta   90.00
_cell.angle_gamma   90.00
#
_symmetry.space_group_name_H-M   'P 1'
#
loop_
_entity.id
_entity.type
_entity.pdbx_description
1 polymer ?
#
loop_
_entity_poly.entity_id
_entity_poly.type
_entity_poly.pdbx_seq_one_letter_code
_entity_poly.pdbx_strand_id
1 'polypeptide(L)'
;MDVLHEEYLEADAAGKKLLEKRYGKHMILKAVERKSTEWLETNTQQCPNCNASIQKDGGCNKMICRKCNKYFCWLCFAVLSTENPYDHFKDISSVATNIFYFLIVLQDVERR
;
A
#
# COMPACT_ATOMS: atom_id res chain seq x y z
N MET A 1 -0.29 0.78 -17.94
CA MET A 1 0.71 -0.26 -17.58
C MET A 1 2.02 0.12 -18.21
N ASP A 2 3.08 0.25 -17.41
CA ASP A 2 4.38 0.76 -17.86
C ASP A 2 5.24 -0.39 -18.40
N VAL A 3 5.18 -0.58 -19.72
CA VAL A 3 5.73 -1.74 -20.47
C VAL A 3 7.25 -1.91 -20.21
N LEU A 4 7.96 -0.80 -20.01
CA LEU A 4 9.42 -0.80 -19.79
C LEU A 4 9.84 -1.49 -18.49
N HIS A 5 9.05 -1.38 -17.42
CA HIS A 5 9.36 -2.05 -16.16
C HIS A 5 9.28 -3.59 -16.31
N GLU A 6 8.23 -4.08 -16.96
CA GLU A 6 7.98 -5.51 -17.13
C GLU A 6 9.07 -6.12 -18.01
N GLU A 7 9.37 -5.50 -19.14
CA GLU A 7 10.45 -5.92 -20.03
C GLU A 7 11.82 -5.93 -19.32
N TYR A 8 12.08 -4.95 -18.45
CA TYR A 8 13.34 -4.91 -17.70
C TYR A 8 13.45 -5.97 -16.59
N LEU A 9 12.36 -6.30 -15.90
CA LEU A 9 12.38 -7.35 -14.87
C LEU A 9 12.57 -8.74 -15.47
N GLU A 10 11.95 -9.00 -16.62
CA GLU A 10 11.99 -10.28 -17.32
C GLU A 10 13.28 -10.48 -18.11
N ALA A 11 13.98 -9.40 -18.45
CA ALA A 11 15.23 -9.47 -19.20
C ALA A 11 16.38 -10.13 -18.42
N ASP A 12 17.17 -10.91 -19.16
CA ASP A 12 18.46 -11.41 -18.71
C ASP A 12 19.51 -10.28 -18.65
N ALA A 13 20.75 -10.60 -18.24
CA ALA A 13 21.80 -9.59 -18.09
C ALA A 13 22.14 -8.87 -19.41
N ALA A 14 22.06 -9.56 -20.55
CA ALA A 14 22.32 -8.97 -21.86
C ALA A 14 21.17 -8.04 -22.28
N GLY A 15 19.92 -8.48 -22.09
CA GLY A 15 18.72 -7.70 -22.33
C GLY A 15 18.66 -6.44 -21.48
N LYS A 16 18.96 -6.53 -20.18
CA LYS A 16 19.05 -5.35 -19.29
C LYS A 16 20.06 -4.34 -19.80
N LYS A 17 21.25 -4.78 -20.21
CA LYS A 17 22.30 -3.91 -20.77
C LYS A 17 21.87 -3.25 -22.09
N LEU A 18 21.14 -3.99 -22.93
CA LEU A 18 20.60 -3.46 -24.18
C LEU A 18 19.50 -2.42 -23.93
N LEU A 19 18.61 -2.67 -22.97
CA LEU A 19 17.58 -1.73 -22.54
C LEU A 19 18.23 -0.45 -21.97
N GLU A 20 19.22 -0.59 -21.08
CA GLU A 20 19.97 0.56 -20.53
C GLU A 20 20.65 1.39 -21.62
N LYS A 21 21.19 0.74 -22.67
CA LYS A 21 21.78 1.44 -23.82
C LYS A 21 20.73 2.15 -24.67
N ARG A 22 19.53 1.58 -24.81
CA ARG A 22 18.46 2.11 -25.66
C ARG A 22 17.73 3.29 -25.02
N TYR A 23 17.35 3.17 -23.76
CA TYR A 23 16.51 4.15 -23.06
C TYR A 23 17.27 5.00 -22.05
N GLY A 24 18.51 4.62 -21.73
CA GLY A 24 19.29 5.22 -20.66
C GLY A 24 18.97 4.61 -19.30
N LYS A 25 20.02 4.28 -18.55
CA LYS A 25 19.89 3.68 -17.21
C LYS A 25 19.02 4.48 -16.26
N HIS A 26 19.10 5.81 -16.30
CA HIS A 26 18.30 6.70 -15.45
C HIS A 26 16.80 6.55 -15.70
N MET A 27 16.37 6.51 -16.96
CA MET A 27 14.96 6.37 -17.33
C MET A 27 14.40 5.02 -16.84
N ILE A 28 15.17 3.95 -16.98
CA ILE A 28 14.79 2.62 -16.51
C ILE A 28 14.65 2.60 -14.99
N LEU A 29 15.64 3.11 -14.26
CA LEU A 29 15.57 3.16 -12.79
C LEU A 29 14.35 3.95 -12.33
N LYS A 30 14.06 5.09 -12.96
CA LYS A 30 12.88 5.90 -12.65
C LYS A 30 11.57 5.16 -12.93
N ALA A 31 11.47 4.43 -14.05
CA ALA A 31 10.31 3.60 -14.35
C ALA A 31 10.13 2.48 -13.31
N VAL A 32 11.24 1.91 -12.83
CA VAL A 32 11.21 0.86 -11.80
C VAL A 32 10.79 1.39 -10.44
N GLU A 33 11.37 2.50 -10.01
CA GLU A 33 11.00 3.19 -8.77
C GLU A 33 9.52 3.59 -8.76
N ARG A 34 9.02 4.18 -9.87
CA ARG A 34 7.63 4.61 -10.01
C ARG A 34 6.64 3.45 -9.81
N LYS A 35 6.90 2.28 -10.42
CA LYS A 35 6.02 1.12 -10.23
C LYS A 35 6.09 0.56 -8.81
N SER A 36 7.27 0.61 -8.19
CA SER A 36 7.43 0.22 -6.79
C SER A 36 6.66 1.14 -5.84
N THR A 37 6.67 2.47 -6.08
CA THR A 37 5.92 3.43 -5.26
C THR A 37 4.42 3.27 -5.44
N GLU A 38 3.94 3.10 -6.68
CA GLU A 38 2.53 2.82 -6.97
C GLU A 38 2.05 1.55 -6.25
N TRP A 39 2.87 0.50 -6.26
CA TRP A 39 2.54 -0.73 -5.53
C TRP A 39 2.43 -0.47 -4.02
N LEU A 40 3.36 0.29 -3.44
CA LEU A 40 3.32 0.62 -2.01
C LEU A 40 2.08 1.45 -1.66
N GLU A 41 1.73 2.46 -2.45
CA GLU A 41 0.56 3.30 -2.22
C GLU A 41 -0.76 2.51 -2.31
N THR A 42 -0.83 1.55 -3.20
CA THR A 42 -2.05 0.75 -3.42
C THR A 42 -2.17 -0.46 -2.48
N ASN A 43 -1.06 -1.00 -1.98
CA ASN A 43 -1.05 -2.24 -1.20
C ASN A 43 -0.65 -2.07 0.28
N THR A 44 -0.30 -0.85 0.70
CA THR A 44 0.07 -0.56 2.09
C THR A 44 -0.76 0.56 2.68
N GLN A 45 -0.87 0.57 4.00
CA GLN A 45 -1.50 1.63 4.79
C GLN A 45 -0.60 2.03 5.95
N GLN A 46 -0.75 3.25 6.45
CA GLN A 46 0.03 3.72 7.59
C GLN A 46 -0.58 3.24 8.92
N CYS A 47 0.29 2.84 9.84
CA CYS A 47 -0.12 2.57 11.21
C CYS A 47 -0.66 3.86 11.86
N PRO A 48 -1.88 3.88 12.40
CA PRO A 48 -2.45 5.09 13.00
C PRO A 48 -1.75 5.53 14.30
N ASN A 49 -0.90 4.67 14.87
CA ASN A 49 -0.16 4.96 16.09
C ASN A 49 1.29 5.44 15.83
N CYS A 50 1.98 4.90 14.81
CA CYS A 50 3.41 5.17 14.59
C CYS A 50 3.81 5.41 13.14
N ASN A 51 2.84 5.51 12.23
CA ASN A 51 2.99 5.79 10.80
C ASN A 51 3.88 4.81 10.02
N ALA A 52 4.20 3.64 10.60
CA ALA A 52 4.87 2.58 9.85
C ALA A 52 3.97 2.10 8.70
N SER A 53 4.53 1.88 7.51
CA SER A 53 3.82 1.25 6.39
C SER A 53 3.52 -0.21 6.73
N ILE A 54 2.26 -0.61 6.57
CA ILE A 54 1.74 -1.94 6.86
C ILE A 54 1.05 -2.45 5.61
N GLN A 55 1.49 -3.60 5.11
CA GLN A 55 0.79 -4.33 4.07
C GLN A 55 -0.42 -5.07 4.67
N LYS A 56 -1.55 -5.11 3.95
CA LYS A 56 -2.71 -5.90 4.36
C LYS A 56 -2.37 -7.39 4.30
N ASP A 57 -2.71 -8.13 5.35
CA ASP A 57 -2.53 -9.58 5.40
C ASP A 57 -3.90 -10.30 5.47
N GLY A 58 -4.19 -11.13 4.47
CA GLY A 58 -5.19 -12.21 4.55
C GLY A 58 -6.66 -11.86 4.79
N GLY A 59 -7.05 -10.58 4.82
CA GLY A 59 -8.47 -10.16 4.90
C GLY A 59 -9.02 -9.90 6.31
N CYS A 60 -8.20 -10.00 7.37
CA CYS A 60 -8.64 -9.62 8.71
C CYS A 60 -8.62 -8.09 8.88
N ASN A 61 -9.73 -7.50 9.34
CA ASN A 61 -9.78 -6.07 9.62
C ASN A 61 -9.10 -5.69 10.95
N LYS A 62 -8.84 -6.67 11.84
CA LYS A 62 -8.06 -6.45 13.05
C LYS A 62 -6.58 -6.69 12.75
N MET A 63 -5.83 -5.63 12.53
CA MET A 63 -4.41 -5.67 12.18
C MET A 63 -3.51 -5.42 13.39
N ILE A 64 -2.27 -5.89 13.34
CA ILE A 64 -1.23 -5.58 14.33
C ILE A 64 -0.04 -4.90 13.65
N CYS A 65 0.39 -3.76 14.19
CA CYS A 65 1.61 -3.11 13.73
C CYS A 65 2.84 -3.84 14.26
N ARG A 66 3.68 -4.41 13.38
CA ARG A 66 4.92 -5.09 13.79
C ARG A 66 5.98 -4.16 14.39
N LYS A 67 5.89 -2.84 14.16
CA LYS A 67 6.82 -1.85 14.71
C LYS A 67 6.48 -1.44 16.14
N CYS A 68 5.21 -1.20 16.44
CA CYS A 68 4.78 -0.70 17.77
C CYS A 68 3.87 -1.66 18.56
N ASN A 69 3.56 -2.83 17.98
CA ASN A 69 2.73 -3.89 18.58
C ASN A 69 1.30 -3.47 18.98
N LYS A 70 0.80 -2.34 18.46
CA LYS A 70 -0.60 -1.92 18.65
C LYS A 70 -1.52 -2.60 17.65
N TYR A 71 -2.70 -2.99 18.13
CA TYR A 71 -3.80 -3.42 17.28
C TYR A 71 -4.51 -2.19 16.68
N PHE A 72 -4.98 -2.32 15.44
CA PHE A 72 -5.79 -1.29 14.79
C PHE A 72 -6.81 -1.90 13.83
N CYS A 73 -7.86 -1.16 13.50
CA CYS A 73 -8.84 -1.54 12.48
C CYS A 73 -8.38 -1.09 11.09
N TRP A 74 -8.32 -2.01 10.14
CA TRP A 74 -7.96 -1.72 8.75
C TRP A 74 -9.02 -0.87 8.02
N LEU A 75 -10.27 -0.93 8.48
CA LEU A 75 -11.36 -0.19 7.85
C LEU A 75 -11.32 1.28 8.25
N CYS A 76 -11.33 1.58 9.56
CA CYS A 76 -11.45 2.95 10.05
C CYS A 76 -10.14 3.54 10.59
N PHE A 77 -9.04 2.80 10.54
CA PHE A 77 -7.73 3.20 11.09
C PHE A 77 -7.75 3.56 12.59
N ALA A 78 -8.75 3.10 13.35
CA ALA A 78 -8.78 3.29 14.80
C ALA A 78 -7.79 2.33 15.50
N VAL A 79 -7.05 2.84 16.48
CA VAL A 79 -6.27 2.01 17.41
C VAL A 79 -7.23 1.23 18.31
N LEU A 80 -7.02 -0.08 18.44
CA LEU A 80 -7.88 -0.97 19.21
C LEU A 80 -7.34 -1.19 20.63
N SER A 81 -8.25 -1.55 21.53
CA SER A 81 -7.89 -1.98 22.89
C SER A 81 -6.93 -3.16 22.87
N THR A 82 -5.95 -3.17 23.78
CA THR A 82 -5.04 -4.31 23.96
C THR A 82 -5.68 -5.46 24.72
N GLU A 83 -6.66 -5.17 25.59
CA GLU A 83 -7.34 -6.19 26.41
C GLU A 83 -8.39 -6.94 25.60
N ASN A 84 -9.20 -6.22 24.83
CA ASN A 84 -10.22 -6.82 23.97
C ASN A 84 -10.38 -6.06 22.64
N PRO A 85 -9.52 -6.37 21.65
CA PRO A 85 -9.55 -5.69 20.34
C PRO A 85 -10.82 -5.95 19.53
N TYR A 86 -11.54 -7.04 19.82
CA TYR A 86 -12.71 -7.46 19.04
C TYR A 86 -14.00 -6.72 19.41
N ASP A 87 -14.03 -6.03 20.56
CA ASP A 87 -15.19 -5.22 20.96
C ASP A 87 -15.54 -4.15 19.93
N HIS A 88 -14.53 -3.64 19.23
CA HIS A 88 -14.71 -2.69 18.12
C HIS A 88 -15.65 -3.22 17.02
N PHE A 89 -15.67 -4.52 16.77
CA PHE A 89 -16.45 -5.12 15.67
C PHE A 89 -17.87 -5.54 16.09
N LYS A 90 -18.27 -5.28 17.35
CA LYS A 90 -19.60 -5.63 17.86
C LYS A 90 -20.68 -4.62 17.48
N ASP A 91 -20.30 -3.39 17.19
CA ASP A 91 -21.22 -2.31 16.80
C ASP A 91 -20.96 -1.86 15.35
N ILE A 92 -21.91 -2.17 14.47
CA ILE A 92 -21.87 -1.88 13.02
C ILE A 92 -21.83 -0.36 12.74
N SER A 93 -22.32 0.47 13.67
CA SER A 93 -22.26 1.94 13.53
C SER A 93 -20.82 2.49 13.48
N SER A 94 -19.87 1.78 14.09
CA SER A 94 -18.44 2.15 14.07
C SER A 94 -17.71 1.81 12.76
N VAL A 95 -18.34 0.99 11.91
CA VAL A 95 -17.75 0.43 10.67
C VAL A 95 -18.26 1.18 9.42
N ALA A 96 -19.38 1.90 9.55
CA ALA A 96 -20.13 2.50 8.45
C ALA A 96 -19.52 3.82 7.88
N THR A 97 -18.46 4.36 8.46
CA THR A 97 -17.88 5.67 8.06
C THR A 97 -17.10 5.65 6.74
N ASN A 98 -16.98 4.51 6.07
CA ASN A 98 -16.01 4.34 4.97
C ASN A 98 -16.55 4.52 3.54
N ILE A 99 -17.87 4.63 3.32
CA ILE A 99 -18.36 4.92 1.96
C ILE A 99 -17.89 6.31 1.50
N PHE A 100 -17.72 7.26 2.42
CA PHE A 100 -17.27 8.61 2.08
C PHE A 100 -15.74 8.72 1.94
N TYR A 101 -14.97 8.03 2.78
CA TYR A 101 -13.50 8.13 2.76
C TYR A 101 -12.88 7.44 1.54
N PHE A 102 -13.42 6.30 1.12
CA PHE A 102 -12.95 5.60 -0.09
C PHE A 102 -13.20 6.42 -1.37
N LEU A 103 -14.29 7.19 -1.44
CA LEU A 103 -14.56 8.11 -2.56
C LEU A 103 -13.61 9.31 -2.60
N ILE A 104 -13.24 9.86 -1.44
CA ILE A 104 -12.31 11.00 -1.37
C ILE A 104 -10.89 10.57 -1.77
N VAL A 105 -10.40 9.43 -1.26
CA VAL A 105 -9.05 8.94 -1.58
C VAL A 105 -8.91 8.51 -3.05
N LEU A 106 -9.95 7.92 -3.65
CA LEU A 106 -9.94 7.59 -5.08
C LEU A 106 -9.99 8.83 -5.99
N GLN A 107 -10.68 9.91 -5.57
CA GLN A 107 -10.75 11.16 -6.33
C GLN A 107 -9.47 12.01 -6.28
N ASP A 108 -8.54 11.72 -5.37
CA ASP A 108 -7.21 12.34 -5.34
C ASP A 108 -6.19 11.57 -6.20
N VAL A 109 -6.38 10.26 -6.42
CA VAL A 109 -5.56 9.45 -7.34
C VAL A 109 -5.89 9.75 -8.80
N GLU A 110 -7.16 10.03 -9.13
CA GLU A 110 -7.58 10.36 -10.50
C GLU A 110 -7.30 11.83 -10.92
N ARG A 111 -6.76 12.67 -10.01
CA ARG A 111 -6.47 14.09 -10.26
C ARG A 111 -4.98 14.46 -10.25
N ARG A 112 -4.07 13.49 -10.29
CA ARG A 112 -2.63 13.71 -10.40
C ARG A 112 -2.00 12.88 -11.51
#